data_AF-A0A968XI64-F1
#
_entry.id   AF-A0A968XI64-F1
#
_cell.length_a   1.000
_cell.length_b   1.000
_cell.length_c   1.000
_cell.angle_alpha   90.00
_cell.angle_beta   90.00
_cell.angle_gamma   90.00
#
_symmetry.space_group_name_H-M   'P 1'
#
loop_
_entity.id
_entity.type
_entity.pdbx_description
1 polymer ?
#
loop_
_entity_poly.entity_id
_entity_poly.type
_entity_poly.pdbx_seq_one_letter_code
_entity_poly.pdbx_strand_id
1 'polypeptide(L)'
;MPTEINYQQRSAICDYPQLLELWTAIQTGDTPGWDPGKAFEYLVIRAFELEGAAVTYPFSVNLGGTIVEQIDGAIYSDGLSCLVEYRTHLTSSGSLD
;
A
#
# COMPACT_ATOMS: atom_id res chain seq x y z
N MET A 1 -16.65 -1.16 -5.43
CA MET A 1 -15.26 -0.68 -5.49
C MET A 1 -15.02 0.14 -4.23
N PRO A 2 -14.12 -0.31 -3.34
CA PRO A 2 -13.63 0.53 -2.24
C PRO A 2 -12.88 1.74 -2.81
N THR A 3 -12.95 2.88 -2.11
CA THR A 3 -12.16 4.09 -2.44
C THR A 3 -10.87 4.09 -1.62
N GLU A 4 -9.87 4.91 -1.97
CA GLU A 4 -8.63 5.08 -1.17
C GLU A 4 -8.91 5.32 0.33
N ILE A 5 -9.89 6.16 0.65
CA ILE A 5 -10.34 6.40 2.04
C ILE A 5 -10.77 5.10 2.73
N ASN A 6 -11.37 4.16 2.01
CA ASN A 6 -11.79 2.87 2.56
C ASN A 6 -10.60 1.94 2.81
N TYR A 7 -9.57 1.99 1.97
CA TYR A 7 -8.34 1.22 2.18
C TYR A 7 -7.55 1.72 3.39
N GLN A 8 -7.43 3.04 3.57
CA GLN A 8 -6.74 3.64 4.73
C GLN A 8 -7.41 3.26 6.04
N GLN A 9 -8.75 3.30 6.06
CA GLN A 9 -9.51 2.89 7.24
C GLN A 9 -9.36 1.40 7.54
N ARG A 10 -9.29 0.55 6.51
CA ARG A 10 -9.10 -0.90 6.68
C ARG A 10 -7.71 -1.24 7.20
N SER A 11 -6.65 -0.62 6.68
CA SER A 11 -5.28 -0.88 7.15
C SER A 11 -5.04 -0.33 8.55
N ALA A 12 -5.59 0.86 8.87
CA ALA A 12 -5.36 1.52 10.15
C ALA A 12 -5.88 0.70 11.35
N ILE A 13 -6.86 -0.18 11.15
CA ILE A 13 -7.38 -1.07 12.19
C ILE A 13 -6.65 -2.40 12.30
N CYS A 14 -5.73 -2.72 11.39
CA CYS A 14 -4.93 -3.94 11.46
C CYS A 14 -3.81 -3.80 12.49
N ASP A 15 -3.80 -4.66 13.51
CA ASP A 15 -2.67 -4.99 14.35
C ASP A 15 -1.84 -6.14 13.72
N TYR A 16 -0.76 -6.55 14.39
CA TYR A 16 0.15 -7.59 13.89
C TYR A 16 -0.56 -8.89 13.46
N PRO A 17 -1.41 -9.52 14.31
CA PRO A 17 -2.20 -10.69 13.89
C PRO A 17 -3.00 -10.47 12.60
N GLN A 18 -3.76 -9.38 12.50
CA GLN A 18 -4.57 -9.13 11.29
C GLN A 18 -3.70 -8.83 10.07
N LEU A 19 -2.52 -8.24 10.26
CA LEU A 19 -1.56 -8.02 9.18
C LEU A 19 -1.01 -9.34 8.63
N LEU A 20 -0.76 -10.33 9.50
CA LEU A 20 -0.32 -11.66 9.09
C LEU A 20 -1.42 -12.45 8.37
N GLU A 21 -2.67 -12.29 8.78
CA GLU A 21 -3.83 -12.84 8.06
C GLU A 21 -3.94 -12.21 6.66
N LEU A 22 -3.83 -10.89 6.56
CA LEU A 22 -3.83 -10.18 5.29
C LEU A 22 -2.65 -10.62 4.39
N TRP A 23 -1.47 -10.81 4.97
CA TRP A 23 -0.32 -11.36 4.23
C TRP A 23 -0.63 -12.74 3.65
N THR A 24 -1.19 -13.63 4.46
CA THR A 24 -1.56 -14.99 4.03
C THR A 24 -2.58 -14.92 2.87
N ALA A 25 -3.59 -14.05 2.99
CA ALA A 25 -4.59 -13.82 1.95
C ALA A 25 -3.99 -13.28 0.64
N ILE A 26 -3.01 -12.37 0.73
CA ILE A 26 -2.27 -11.87 -0.44
C ILE A 26 -1.51 -13.00 -1.13
N GLN A 27 -0.84 -13.87 -0.37
CA GLN A 27 -0.08 -14.99 -0.92
C GLN A 27 -0.98 -16.01 -1.64
N THR A 28 -2.22 -16.19 -1.20
CA THR A 28 -3.20 -17.08 -1.84
C THR A 28 -4.00 -16.39 -2.95
N GLY A 29 -3.85 -15.07 -3.13
CA GLY A 29 -4.62 -14.28 -4.08
C GLY A 29 -6.09 -14.06 -3.69
N ASP A 30 -6.45 -14.34 -2.43
CA ASP A 30 -7.82 -14.23 -1.91
C ASP A 30 -7.97 -12.97 -1.05
N THR A 31 -7.91 -11.80 -1.69
CA THR A 31 -8.07 -10.50 -1.02
C THR A 31 -9.40 -9.85 -1.39
N PRO A 32 -10.55 -10.36 -0.90
CA PRO A 32 -11.85 -9.84 -1.27
C PRO A 32 -12.01 -8.40 -0.81
N GLY A 33 -12.50 -7.55 -1.72
CA GLY A 33 -12.66 -6.13 -1.44
C GLY A 33 -11.36 -5.34 -1.45
N TRP A 34 -10.29 -5.87 -2.03
CA TRP A 34 -9.10 -5.12 -2.42
C TRP A 34 -8.94 -5.17 -3.93
N ASP A 35 -8.64 -4.02 -4.53
CA ASP A 35 -8.22 -3.99 -5.93
C ASP A 35 -6.84 -4.66 -6.08
N PRO A 36 -6.51 -5.19 -7.29
CA PRO A 36 -5.24 -5.85 -7.53
C PRO A 36 -4.07 -4.99 -7.08
N GLY A 37 -3.25 -5.54 -6.18
CA GLY A 37 -2.06 -4.86 -5.67
C GLY A 37 -2.27 -3.97 -4.45
N LYS A 38 -3.47 -3.42 -4.23
CA LYS A 38 -3.74 -2.50 -3.12
C LYS A 38 -3.60 -3.15 -1.74
N ALA A 39 -3.97 -4.42 -1.61
CA ALA A 39 -3.79 -5.16 -0.36
C ALA A 39 -2.32 -5.17 0.11
N PHE A 40 -1.39 -5.36 -0.83
CA PHE A 40 0.03 -5.43 -0.51
C PHE A 40 0.64 -4.05 -0.23
N GLU A 41 0.28 -3.05 -1.02
CA GLU A 41 0.68 -1.65 -0.80
C GLU A 41 0.33 -1.21 0.63
N TYR A 42 -0.93 -1.40 1.03
CA TYR A 42 -1.41 -1.00 2.36
C TYR A 42 -0.85 -1.88 3.48
N LEU A 43 -0.54 -3.16 3.22
CA LEU A 43 0.16 -4.02 4.17
C LEU A 43 1.55 -3.49 4.50
N VAL A 44 2.33 -3.12 3.48
CA VAL A 44 3.70 -2.59 3.66
C VAL A 44 3.67 -1.32 4.49
N ILE A 45 2.80 -0.36 4.11
CA ILE A 45 2.62 0.89 4.85
C ILE A 45 2.32 0.63 6.33
N ARG A 46 1.33 -0.24 6.59
CA ARG A 46 0.90 -0.52 7.96
C ARG A 46 1.94 -1.28 8.78
N ALA A 47 2.72 -2.17 8.18
CA ALA A 47 3.84 -2.82 8.85
C ALA A 47 4.84 -1.80 9.41
N PHE A 48 5.21 -0.79 8.63
CA PHE A 48 6.12 0.26 9.11
C PHE A 48 5.53 1.11 10.23
N GLU A 49 4.22 1.44 10.17
CA GLU A 49 3.55 2.14 11.26
C GLU A 49 3.59 1.33 12.58
N LEU A 50 3.36 0.01 12.51
CA LEU A 50 3.38 -0.87 13.68
C LEU A 50 4.77 -1.01 14.31
N GLU A 51 5.82 -0.94 13.48
CA GLU A 51 7.22 -0.88 13.94
C GLU A 51 7.63 0.52 14.48
N GLY A 52 6.70 1.49 14.50
CA GLY A 52 6.92 2.83 15.06
C GLY A 52 7.49 3.87 14.10
N ALA A 53 7.53 3.58 12.79
CA ALA A 53 7.91 4.57 11.79
C ALA A 53 6.80 5.62 11.62
N ALA A 54 7.20 6.86 11.31
CA ALA A 54 6.25 7.86 10.82
C ALA A 54 6.02 7.62 9.33
N VAL A 55 4.76 7.56 8.91
CA VAL A 55 4.39 7.28 7.52
C VAL A 55 3.46 8.38 7.01
N THR A 56 3.66 8.80 5.77
CA THR A 56 2.71 9.64 5.03
C THR A 56 2.24 8.87 3.81
N TYR A 57 0.94 8.62 3.72
CA TYR A 57 0.35 7.92 2.59
C TYR A 57 -1.11 8.34 2.37
N PRO A 58 -1.57 8.49 1.11
CA PRO A 58 -0.72 8.60 -0.07
C PRO A 58 0.18 9.84 0.02
N PHE A 59 1.38 9.78 -0.54
CA PHE A 59 2.33 10.89 -0.50
C PHE A 59 2.19 11.75 -1.77
N SER A 60 1.65 12.97 -1.63
CA SER A 60 1.47 13.89 -2.75
C SER A 60 2.70 14.78 -2.95
N VAL A 61 3.27 14.76 -4.15
CA VAL A 61 4.37 15.65 -4.55
C VAL A 61 3.78 16.97 -5.05
N ASN A 62 4.01 18.05 -4.29
CA ASN A 62 3.52 19.39 -4.63
C ASN A 62 4.65 20.29 -5.13
N LEU A 63 4.54 20.78 -6.37
CA LEU A 63 5.44 21.76 -6.96
C LEU A 63 4.66 23.03 -7.30
N GLY A 64 4.96 24.13 -6.60
CA GLY A 64 4.33 25.43 -6.88
C GLY A 64 2.81 25.45 -6.69
N GLY A 65 2.28 24.70 -5.72
CA GLY A 65 0.84 24.60 -5.45
C GLY A 65 0.11 23.56 -6.29
N THR A 66 0.80 22.89 -7.22
CA THR A 66 0.21 21.85 -8.07
C THR A 66 0.70 20.48 -7.61
N ILE A 67 -0.23 19.52 -7.45
CA ILE A 67 0.13 18.11 -7.24
C ILE A 67 0.56 17.56 -8.61
N VAL A 68 1.84 17.20 -8.72
CA VAL A 68 2.44 16.71 -9.98
C VAL A 68 2.52 15.19 -10.03
N GLU A 69 2.51 14.53 -8.87
CA GLU A 69 2.64 13.09 -8.71
C GLU A 69 2.06 12.64 -7.37
N GLN A 70 1.58 11.40 -7.31
CA GLN A 70 1.18 10.73 -6.08
C GLN A 70 1.99 9.45 -5.97
N ILE A 71 2.80 9.35 -4.92
CA ILE A 71 3.60 8.18 -4.57
C ILE A 71 2.81 7.38 -3.53
N ASP A 72 2.92 6.06 -3.55
CA ASP A 72 2.13 5.18 -2.67
C ASP A 72 2.39 5.49 -1.19
N GLY A 73 3.63 5.83 -0.81
CA GLY A 73 3.89 6.42 0.50
C GLY A 73 5.33 6.88 0.74
N ALA A 74 5.53 7.51 1.90
CA ALA A 74 6.83 7.92 2.41
C ALA A 74 7.00 7.47 3.86
N ILE A 75 8.10 6.80 4.17
CA ILE A 75 8.44 6.26 5.50
C ILE A 75 9.63 7.02 6.08
N TYR A 76 9.53 7.35 7.36
CA TYR A 76 10.55 8.02 8.14
C TYR A 76 10.85 7.21 9.41
N SER A 77 12.10 6.77 9.57
CA SER A 77 12.53 5.94 10.71
C SER A 77 14.02 6.17 10.96
N ASP A 78 14.40 6.45 12.21
CA ASP A 78 15.81 6.57 12.66
C ASP A 78 16.72 7.44 11.76
N GLY A 79 16.19 8.56 11.28
CA GLY A 79 16.93 9.50 10.41
C GLY A 79 17.04 9.06 8.95
N LEU A 80 16.41 7.94 8.57
CA LEU A 80 16.24 7.50 7.19
C LEU A 80 14.89 7.96 6.64
N SER A 81 14.86 8.26 5.35
CA SER A 81 13.65 8.62 4.61
C SER A 81 13.59 7.78 3.34
N CYS A 82 12.48 7.07 3.15
CA CYS A 82 12.27 6.15 2.04
C CYS A 82 10.96 6.48 1.33
N LEU A 83 10.97 6.47 0.00
CA LEU A 83 9.75 6.49 -0.81
C LEU A 83 9.35 5.04 -1.11
N VAL A 84 8.06 4.76 -0.99
CA VAL A 84 7.46 3.46 -1.31
C VAL A 84 6.72 3.62 -2.61
N GLU A 85 7.12 2.81 -3.59
CA GLU A 85 6.42 2.68 -4.86
C GLU A 85 6.18 1.19 -5.09
N TYR A 86 4.94 0.84 -5.38
CA TYR A 86 4.54 -0.51 -5.64
C TYR A 86 4.15 -0.68 -7.10
N ARG A 87 4.55 -1.82 -7.67
CA ARG A 87 4.21 -2.19 -9.04
C ARG A 87 3.81 -3.64 -9.08
N THR A 88 2.61 -3.90 -9.61
CA THR A 88 2.24 -5.24 -10.07
C THR A 88 2.70 -5.43 -11.51
N HIS A 89 3.34 -6.57 -11.77
CA HIS A 89 3.49 -7.03 -13.15
C HIS A 89 2.31 -7.92 -13.49
N LEU A 90 1.35 -7.40 -14.24
CA LEU A 90 0.42 -8.27 -14.96
C LEU A 90 1.23 -8.96 -16.05
N THR A 91 1.43 -10.27 -15.94
CA THR A 91 1.84 -11.04 -17.10
C THR A 91 0.69 -10.91 -18.09
N SER A 92 0.95 -10.27 -19.23
CA SER A 92 0.02 -10.36 -20.36
C SER A 92 -0.07 -11.84 -20.70
N SER A 93 -1.16 -12.50 -20.32
CA SER A 93 -1.52 -13.77 -20.90
C SER A 93 -1.72 -13.48 -22.39
N GLY A 94 -0.69 -13.73 -23.19
CA GLY A 94 -0.87 -13.77 -24.62
C GLY A 94 -1.94 -14.81 -24.90
N SER A 95 -3.11 -14.35 -25.33
CA SER A 95 -3.98 -15.19 -26.16
C SER A 95 -3.13 -15.56 -27.36
N LEU A 96 -2.66 -16.81 -27.38
CA LEU A 96 -2.49 -17.50 -28.65
C LEU A 96 -3.92 -17.78 -29.12
N ASP A 97 -4.19 -17.34 -30.34
CA ASP A 97 -5.45 -17.48 -31.08
C ASP A 97 -6.13 -18.86 -30.91
#